data_AF-A0A965N206-F1
#
_entry.id   AF-A0A965N206-F1
#
_cell.length_a   1.000
_cell.length_b   1.000
_cell.length_c   1.000
_cell.angle_alpha   90.00
_cell.angle_beta   90.00
_cell.angle_gamma   90.00
#
_symmetry.space_group_name_H-M   'P 1'
#
loop_
_entity.id
_entity.type
_entity.pdbx_description
1 polymer ?
#
loop_
_entity_poly.entity_id
_entity_poly.type
_entity_poly.pdbx_seq_one_letter_code
_entity_poly.pdbx_strand_id
1 'polypeptide(L)'
;MEWLMSSQEVRGLSAPERRRKRGVITMASLGAFALAIFGILPKTGQPVTYSFVLGNEWVLAKEIIVNSKTGALIFAVIALLAVGIAAMQFRARKTIRAASAIFGASFLMSFLCWAAAGKFIPFTGLLQGALFLSVPLIFGAMAGVLSERSGVINIAIEGQLLAGAFMSGVIASLTQNKIAGLLIAPFAGMAIAWLLAVFAIKYGIDQVVLGFVLNVLVIGLTNFLYKKLLIPYQATWNSGGTFAPIEIPILSKIPV
;
A
#
# COMPACT_ATOMS: atom_id res chain seq x y z
N MET A 1 -1.79 27.40 -23.36
CA MET A 1 -0.77 27.03 -22.35
C MET A 1 0.13 28.21 -21.99
N GLU A 2 -0.42 29.43 -21.79
CA GLU A 2 0.39 30.65 -21.54
C GLU A 2 0.26 31.20 -20.11
N TRP A 3 -0.57 30.59 -19.27
CA TRP A 3 -1.01 31.20 -18.01
C TRP A 3 -0.02 31.15 -16.83
N LEU A 4 1.24 30.72 -17.04
CA LEU A 4 2.18 30.57 -15.93
C LEU A 4 3.59 31.14 -16.15
N MET A 5 4.05 31.42 -17.36
CA MET A 5 5.34 32.11 -17.67
C MET A 5 5.59 32.07 -19.19
N SER A 6 6.23 33.09 -19.75
CA SER A 6 6.64 33.10 -21.15
C SER A 6 7.69 32.00 -21.43
N SER A 7 7.82 31.56 -22.68
CA SER A 7 8.76 30.49 -23.08
C SER A 7 10.23 30.81 -22.74
N GLN A 8 10.57 32.09 -22.62
CA GLN A 8 11.90 32.56 -22.19
C GLN A 8 12.12 32.40 -20.69
N GLU A 9 11.13 32.69 -19.85
CA GLU A 9 11.23 32.53 -18.38
C GLU A 9 11.39 31.06 -17.95
N VAL A 10 10.83 30.12 -18.72
CA VAL A 10 10.97 28.67 -18.44
C VAL A 10 12.40 28.17 -18.68
N ARG A 11 13.13 28.80 -19.61
CA ARG A 11 14.53 28.44 -19.90
C ARG A 11 15.49 28.89 -18.80
N GLY A 12 15.15 29.92 -18.03
CA GLY A 12 15.94 30.42 -16.90
C GLY A 12 15.73 29.70 -15.56
N LEU A 13 14.83 28.72 -15.48
CA LEU A 13 14.54 27.99 -14.24
C LEU A 13 15.59 26.92 -13.94
N SER A 14 16.02 26.86 -12.67
CA SER A 14 16.85 25.76 -12.17
C SER A 14 16.12 24.41 -12.24
N ALA A 15 16.84 23.29 -12.27
CA ALA A 15 16.24 21.95 -12.33
C ALA A 15 15.22 21.68 -11.20
N PRO A 16 15.44 22.10 -9.93
CA PRO A 16 14.44 21.99 -8.88
C PRO A 16 13.18 22.83 -9.13
N GLU A 17 13.30 24.05 -9.65
CA GLU A 17 12.16 24.91 -9.96
C GLU A 17 11.33 24.36 -11.12
N ARG A 18 11.97 23.78 -12.14
CA ARG A 18 11.28 23.08 -13.23
C ARG A 18 10.48 21.88 -12.72
N ARG A 19 11.03 21.11 -11.76
CA ARG A 19 10.33 20.00 -11.09
C ARG A 19 9.11 20.51 -10.30
N ARG A 20 9.25 21.62 -9.56
CA ARG A 20 8.13 22.25 -8.83
C ARG A 20 7.02 22.73 -9.76
N LYS A 21 7.37 23.37 -10.88
CA LYS A 21 6.39 23.80 -11.90
C LYS A 21 5.61 22.61 -12.47
N ARG A 22 6.32 21.53 -12.84
CA ARG A 22 5.68 20.28 -13.30
C ARG A 22 4.74 19.72 -12.23
N GLY A 23 5.16 19.72 -10.97
CA GLY A 23 4.32 19.32 -9.83
C GLY A 23 3.01 20.10 -9.73
N VAL A 24 3.06 21.43 -9.86
CA VAL A 24 1.85 22.28 -9.83
C VAL A 24 0.93 21.97 -11.01
N ILE A 25 1.48 21.76 -12.21
CA ILE A 25 0.69 21.41 -13.40
C ILE A 25 0.03 20.03 -13.23
N THR A 26 0.75 19.04 -12.71
CA THR A 26 0.18 17.71 -12.45
C THR A 26 -0.93 17.77 -11.40
N MET A 27 -0.75 18.52 -10.32
CA MET A 27 -1.79 18.71 -9.31
C MET A 27 -3.02 19.42 -9.88
N ALA A 28 -2.83 20.43 -10.74
CA ALA A 28 -3.92 21.10 -11.43
C ALA A 28 -4.72 20.13 -12.33
N SER A 29 -4.03 19.30 -13.11
CA SER A 29 -4.69 18.31 -13.97
C SER A 29 -5.48 17.26 -13.17
N LEU A 30 -4.89 16.74 -12.09
CA LEU A 30 -5.54 15.77 -11.20
C LEU A 30 -6.68 16.41 -10.41
N GLY A 31 -6.54 17.66 -9.96
CA GLY A 31 -7.60 18.39 -9.27
C GLY A 31 -8.80 18.66 -10.17
N ALA A 32 -8.57 19.06 -11.43
CA ALA A 32 -9.63 19.23 -12.42
C ALA A 32 -10.33 17.90 -12.73
N PHE A 33 -9.56 16.82 -12.86
CA PHE A 33 -10.09 15.47 -13.01
C PHE A 33 -10.96 15.06 -11.81
N ALA A 34 -10.50 15.28 -10.58
CA ALA A 34 -11.26 14.98 -9.38
C ALA A 34 -12.57 15.76 -9.32
N LEU A 35 -12.56 17.06 -9.63
CA LEU A 35 -13.78 17.86 -9.66
C LEU A 35 -14.78 17.33 -10.71
N ALA A 36 -14.30 17.04 -11.93
CA ALA A 36 -15.14 16.57 -13.01
C ALA A 36 -15.73 15.19 -12.71
N ILE A 37 -14.90 14.22 -12.33
CA ILE A 37 -15.29 12.81 -12.19
C ILE A 37 -15.90 12.50 -10.82
N PHE A 38 -15.30 12.99 -9.74
CA PHE A 38 -15.74 12.66 -8.38
C PHE A 38 -16.82 13.61 -7.88
N GLY A 39 -16.74 14.90 -8.24
CA GLY A 39 -17.68 15.92 -7.77
C GLY A 39 -18.92 16.10 -8.67
N ILE A 40 -18.72 16.32 -9.96
CA ILE A 40 -19.77 16.78 -10.89
C ILE A 40 -20.51 15.62 -11.57
N LEU A 41 -19.79 14.61 -12.06
CA LEU A 41 -20.38 13.46 -12.78
C LEU A 41 -21.44 12.68 -11.98
N PRO A 42 -21.29 12.45 -10.66
CA PRO A 42 -22.26 11.67 -9.90
C PRO A 42 -23.61 12.38 -9.79
N LYS A 43 -24.67 11.73 -10.29
CA LYS A 43 -26.02 12.29 -10.29
C LYS A 43 -26.68 12.23 -8.91
N THR A 44 -26.47 11.14 -8.18
CA THR A 44 -27.03 10.89 -6.84
C THR A 44 -25.92 10.74 -5.81
N GLY A 45 -26.20 11.14 -4.57
CA GLY A 45 -25.31 10.94 -3.43
C GLY A 45 -25.85 9.88 -2.49
N GLN A 46 -25.02 8.90 -2.12
CA GLN A 46 -25.33 7.92 -1.09
C GLN A 46 -24.52 8.23 0.18
N PRO A 47 -24.99 7.87 1.37
CA PRO A 47 -24.20 8.06 2.58
C PRO A 47 -22.92 7.22 2.51
N VAL A 48 -21.80 7.85 2.89
CA VAL A 48 -20.51 7.20 3.14
C VAL A 48 -20.25 7.36 4.63
N THR A 49 -20.14 6.23 5.33
CA THR A 49 -19.92 6.24 6.78
C THR A 49 -18.45 5.98 7.05
N TYR A 50 -17.75 6.99 7.57
CA TYR A 50 -16.39 6.86 8.06
C TYR A 50 -16.44 6.56 9.55
N SER A 51 -16.04 5.35 9.94
CA SER A 51 -15.94 4.99 11.35
C SER A 51 -14.49 5.09 11.82
N PHE A 52 -14.30 5.68 13.00
CA PHE A 52 -12.99 5.90 13.62
C PHE A 52 -12.80 5.02 14.86
N VAL A 53 -13.66 4.02 15.09
CA VAL A 53 -13.62 3.17 16.30
C VAL A 53 -13.86 1.71 15.93
N LEU A 54 -12.97 0.80 16.33
CA LEU A 54 -13.22 -0.65 16.33
C LEU A 54 -13.87 -1.07 17.67
N GLY A 55 -15.10 -0.65 17.95
CA GLY A 55 -15.82 -1.11 19.14
C GLY A 55 -16.63 -0.05 19.89
N ASN A 56 -16.70 -0.22 21.22
CA ASN A 56 -17.60 0.53 22.10
C ASN A 56 -16.87 1.55 22.99
N GLU A 57 -15.78 2.12 22.49
CA GLU A 57 -14.99 3.12 23.20
C GLU A 57 -15.63 4.52 23.14
N TRP A 58 -15.48 5.28 24.22
CA TRP A 58 -16.07 6.61 24.38
C TRP A 58 -15.23 7.67 23.66
N VAL A 59 -15.58 7.97 22.42
CA VAL A 59 -15.02 9.10 21.66
C VAL A 59 -16.15 9.92 21.05
N LEU A 60 -16.03 11.25 21.09
CA LEU A 60 -17.03 12.26 20.69
C LEU A 60 -17.56 12.16 19.24
N ALA A 61 -16.95 11.37 18.36
CA ALA A 61 -17.42 11.14 17.00
C ALA A 61 -17.15 9.70 16.56
N LYS A 62 -18.09 8.80 16.88
CA LYS A 62 -18.00 7.37 16.54
C LYS A 62 -18.02 7.13 15.03
N GLU A 63 -18.84 7.90 14.32
CA GLU A 63 -19.07 7.78 12.88
C GLU A 63 -19.30 9.15 12.26
N ILE A 64 -18.64 9.42 11.13
CA ILE A 64 -18.85 10.60 10.31
C ILE A 64 -19.57 10.15 9.04
N ILE A 65 -20.85 10.51 8.92
CA ILE A 65 -21.66 10.21 7.74
C ILE A 65 -21.62 11.40 6.80
N VAL A 66 -21.04 11.20 5.62
CA VAL A 66 -20.93 12.23 4.59
C VAL A 66 -21.67 11.77 3.35
N ASN A 67 -22.48 12.64 2.76
CA ASN A 67 -23.06 12.35 1.45
C ASN A 67 -21.93 12.24 0.40
N SER A 68 -21.86 11.12 -0.34
CA SER A 68 -20.77 10.83 -1.29
C SER A 68 -20.51 11.98 -2.26
N LYS A 69 -21.58 12.55 -2.84
CA LYS A 69 -21.49 13.63 -3.81
C LYS A 69 -21.03 14.93 -3.16
N THR A 70 -21.68 15.34 -2.07
CA THR A 70 -21.35 16.59 -1.38
C THR A 70 -19.93 16.54 -0.81
N GLY A 71 -19.55 15.43 -0.19
CA GLY A 71 -18.20 15.21 0.32
C GLY A 71 -17.14 15.22 -0.78
N ALA A 72 -17.36 14.48 -1.86
CA ALA A 72 -16.43 14.43 -2.99
C ALA A 72 -16.22 15.81 -3.61
N LEU A 73 -17.29 16.60 -3.74
CA LEU A 73 -17.24 17.97 -4.25
C LEU A 73 -16.49 18.93 -3.30
N ILE A 74 -16.79 18.91 -1.99
CA ILE A 74 -16.08 19.74 -1.01
C ILE A 74 -14.57 19.46 -1.05
N PHE A 75 -14.19 18.18 -1.00
CA PHE A 75 -12.79 17.81 -1.03
C PHE A 75 -12.10 18.11 -2.37
N ALA A 76 -12.81 17.99 -3.50
CA ALA A 76 -12.29 18.40 -4.81
C ALA A 76 -12.04 19.91 -4.88
N VAL A 77 -12.93 20.73 -4.30
CA VAL A 77 -12.74 22.18 -4.22
C VAL A 77 -11.54 22.53 -3.33
N ILE A 78 -11.39 21.86 -2.18
CA ILE A 78 -10.21 22.04 -1.31
C ILE A 78 -8.93 21.66 -2.07
N ALA A 79 -8.94 20.58 -2.85
CA ALA A 79 -7.80 20.19 -3.68
C ALA A 79 -7.44 21.30 -4.69
N LEU A 80 -8.41 21.89 -5.37
CA LEU A 80 -8.18 23.01 -6.30
C LEU A 80 -7.68 24.28 -5.60
N LEU A 81 -8.18 24.59 -4.41
CA LEU A 81 -7.65 25.68 -3.59
C LEU A 81 -6.19 25.42 -3.20
N ALA A 82 -5.84 24.18 -2.85
CA ALA A 82 -4.47 23.79 -2.57
C ALA A 82 -3.55 23.95 -3.79
N VAL A 83 -4.05 23.66 -5.00
CA VAL A 83 -3.33 23.97 -6.26
C VAL A 83 -3.11 25.48 -6.42
N GLY A 84 -4.14 26.30 -6.17
CA GLY A 84 -4.03 27.75 -6.21
C GLY A 84 -2.97 28.29 -5.25
N ILE A 85 -2.95 27.79 -4.01
CA ILE A 85 -1.93 28.11 -3.00
C ILE A 85 -0.55 27.65 -3.47
N ALA A 86 -0.43 26.44 -4.03
CA ALA A 86 0.84 25.93 -4.55
C ALA A 86 1.36 26.80 -5.71
N ALA A 87 0.48 27.30 -6.58
CA ALA A 87 0.83 28.20 -7.67
C ALA A 87 1.29 29.57 -7.17
N MET A 88 0.63 30.14 -6.16
CA MET A 88 1.06 31.37 -5.50
C MET A 88 2.40 31.21 -4.79
N GLN A 89 2.59 30.11 -4.04
CA GLN A 89 3.85 29.79 -3.38
C GLN A 89 5.00 29.59 -4.38
N PHE A 90 4.72 28.96 -5.53
CA PHE A 90 5.68 28.81 -6.61
C PHE A 90 6.09 30.17 -7.21
N ARG A 91 5.13 31.06 -7.47
CA ARG A 91 5.40 32.44 -7.93
C ARG A 91 6.24 33.24 -6.92
N ALA A 92 6.01 33.03 -5.63
CA ALA A 92 6.79 33.63 -4.55
C ALA A 92 8.14 32.91 -4.26
N ARG A 93 8.56 31.95 -5.10
CA ARG A 93 9.75 31.10 -4.93
C ARG A 93 9.84 30.34 -3.59
N LYS A 94 8.70 30.15 -2.90
CA LYS A 94 8.60 29.40 -1.64
C LYS A 94 8.48 27.90 -1.87
N THR A 95 8.63 27.12 -0.81
CA THR A 95 8.44 25.66 -0.86
C THR A 95 6.94 25.33 -0.96
N ILE A 96 6.60 24.35 -1.80
CA ILE A 96 5.21 23.91 -2.06
C ILE A 96 4.79 22.67 -1.25
N ARG A 97 5.61 22.24 -0.28
CA ARG A 97 5.47 20.95 0.43
C ARG A 97 4.12 20.83 1.13
N ALA A 98 3.76 21.85 1.92
CA ALA A 98 2.50 21.87 2.66
C ALA A 98 1.28 21.87 1.72
N ALA A 99 1.30 22.69 0.66
CA ALA A 99 0.23 22.73 -0.32
C ALA A 99 0.07 21.39 -1.07
N SER A 100 1.19 20.72 -1.37
CA SER A 100 1.17 19.39 -2.02
C SER A 100 0.62 18.31 -1.10
N ALA A 101 0.91 18.37 0.21
CA ALA A 101 0.35 17.45 1.20
C ALA A 101 -1.16 17.65 1.37
N ILE A 102 -1.62 18.90 1.46
CA ILE A 102 -3.05 19.23 1.54
C ILE A 102 -3.77 18.78 0.26
N PHE A 103 -3.17 19.03 -0.91
CA PHE A 103 -3.69 18.53 -2.18
C PHE A 103 -3.84 17.01 -2.17
N GLY A 104 -2.80 16.27 -1.77
CA GLY A 104 -2.84 14.81 -1.72
C GLY A 104 -3.93 14.28 -0.79
N ALA A 105 -4.04 14.84 0.42
CA ALA A 105 -5.06 14.44 1.39
C ALA A 105 -6.49 14.73 0.90
N SER A 106 -6.74 15.93 0.37
CA SER A 106 -8.05 16.32 -0.14
C SER A 106 -8.42 15.57 -1.43
N PHE A 107 -7.47 15.34 -2.34
CA PHE A 107 -7.68 14.51 -3.52
C PHE A 107 -8.06 13.08 -3.14
N LEU A 108 -7.34 12.47 -2.18
CA LEU A 108 -7.65 11.13 -1.68
C LEU A 108 -9.04 11.09 -1.04
N MET A 109 -9.39 12.06 -0.20
CA MET A 109 -10.72 12.13 0.42
C MET A 109 -11.84 12.33 -0.60
N SER A 110 -11.60 13.13 -1.65
CA SER A 110 -12.56 13.29 -2.75
C SER A 110 -12.80 11.97 -3.48
N PHE A 111 -11.74 11.24 -3.78
CA PHE A 111 -11.81 9.91 -4.37
C PHE A 111 -12.54 8.91 -3.45
N LEU A 112 -12.24 8.87 -2.16
CA LEU A 112 -12.88 7.96 -1.20
C LEU A 112 -14.38 8.23 -1.06
N CYS A 113 -14.80 9.50 -0.94
CA CYS A 113 -16.21 9.86 -0.90
C CYS A 113 -16.96 9.38 -2.16
N TRP A 114 -16.33 9.45 -3.32
CA TRP A 114 -16.92 8.97 -4.58
C TRP A 114 -16.93 7.44 -4.68
N ALA A 115 -15.78 6.80 -4.48
CA ALA A 115 -15.58 5.36 -4.67
C ALA A 115 -16.29 4.49 -3.62
N ALA A 116 -16.54 5.04 -2.43
CA ALA A 116 -17.19 4.36 -1.32
C ALA A 116 -18.65 4.78 -1.11
N ALA A 117 -19.31 5.31 -2.15
CA ALA A 117 -20.74 5.60 -2.12
C ALA A 117 -21.54 4.38 -1.62
N GLY A 118 -22.29 4.56 -0.53
CA GLY A 118 -23.10 3.50 0.08
C GLY A 118 -22.33 2.48 0.91
N LYS A 119 -21.02 2.68 1.13
CA LYS A 119 -20.16 1.76 1.88
C LYS A 119 -19.78 2.32 3.24
N PHE A 120 -19.51 1.40 4.15
CA PHE A 120 -18.91 1.66 5.45
C PHE A 120 -17.38 1.55 5.34
N ILE A 121 -16.67 2.61 5.71
CA ILE A 121 -15.20 2.63 5.73
C ILE A 121 -14.72 2.66 7.19
N PRO A 122 -14.15 1.55 7.70
CA PRO A 122 -13.46 1.55 8.99
C PRO A 122 -12.08 2.19 8.80
N PHE A 123 -11.94 3.47 9.14
CA PHE A 123 -10.70 4.20 8.94
C PHE A 123 -9.54 3.63 9.77
N THR A 124 -9.82 3.27 11.01
CA THR A 124 -8.91 2.59 11.92
C THR A 124 -8.49 1.22 11.39
N GLY A 125 -9.45 0.41 10.92
CA GLY A 125 -9.16 -0.89 10.30
C GLY A 125 -8.32 -0.78 9.02
N LEU A 126 -8.52 0.26 8.21
CA LEU A 126 -7.67 0.54 7.05
C LEU A 126 -6.24 0.90 7.47
N LEU A 127 -6.07 1.72 8.51
CA LEU A 127 -4.76 2.08 9.03
C LEU A 127 -4.05 0.86 9.64
N GLN A 128 -4.77 0.05 10.42
CA GLN A 128 -4.27 -1.19 10.99
C GLN A 128 -3.84 -2.17 9.89
N GLY A 129 -4.66 -2.35 8.86
CA GLY A 129 -4.34 -3.18 7.70
C GLY A 129 -3.14 -2.66 6.92
N ALA A 130 -3.03 -1.34 6.74
CA ALA A 130 -1.88 -0.71 6.09
C ALA A 130 -0.59 -0.95 6.88
N LEU A 131 -0.61 -0.78 8.21
CA LEU A 131 0.53 -1.08 9.08
C LEU A 131 0.89 -2.56 9.02
N PHE A 132 -0.10 -3.45 9.12
CA PHE A 132 0.12 -4.89 9.07
C PHE A 132 0.77 -5.35 7.76
N LEU A 133 0.32 -4.85 6.62
CA LEU A 133 0.90 -5.15 5.31
C LEU A 133 2.24 -4.43 5.06
N SER A 134 2.47 -3.27 5.68
CA SER A 134 3.73 -2.54 5.52
C SER A 134 4.93 -3.32 6.06
N VAL A 135 4.75 -4.09 7.13
CA VAL A 135 5.83 -4.87 7.76
C VAL A 135 6.47 -5.86 6.79
N PRO A 136 5.74 -6.83 6.18
CA PRO A 136 6.34 -7.75 5.23
C PRO A 136 6.87 -7.04 3.97
N LEU A 137 6.25 -5.95 3.53
CA LEU A 137 6.75 -5.16 2.41
C LEU A 137 8.09 -4.48 2.70
N ILE A 138 8.28 -3.92 3.90
CA ILE A 138 9.54 -3.31 4.34
C ILE A 138 10.62 -4.40 4.45
N PHE A 139 10.31 -5.54 5.07
CA PHE A 139 11.26 -6.65 5.14
C PHE A 139 11.63 -7.19 3.75
N GLY A 140 10.65 -7.29 2.84
CA GLY A 140 10.89 -7.61 1.44
C GLY A 140 11.83 -6.61 0.76
N ALA A 141 11.53 -5.31 0.87
CA ALA A 141 12.37 -4.27 0.30
C ALA A 141 13.80 -4.30 0.85
N MET A 142 13.98 -4.50 2.16
CA MET A 142 15.31 -4.65 2.78
C MET A 142 16.07 -5.86 2.25
N ALA A 143 15.40 -7.00 2.08
CA ALA A 143 16.02 -8.19 1.50
C ALA A 143 16.40 -7.98 0.01
N GLY A 144 15.60 -7.22 -0.74
CA GLY A 144 15.94 -6.79 -2.10
C GLY A 144 17.22 -5.94 -2.13
N VAL A 145 17.29 -4.89 -1.31
CA VAL A 145 18.48 -4.01 -1.20
C VAL A 145 19.73 -4.81 -0.80
N LEU A 146 19.59 -5.79 0.11
CA LEU A 146 20.70 -6.64 0.51
C LEU A 146 21.17 -7.55 -0.63
N SER A 147 20.24 -8.09 -1.42
CA SER A 147 20.55 -8.96 -2.57
C SER A 147 21.23 -8.18 -3.70
N GLU A 148 20.78 -6.95 -3.97
CA GLU A 148 21.42 -6.09 -4.97
C GLU A 148 22.88 -5.79 -4.62
N ARG A 149 23.21 -5.65 -3.32
CA ARG A 149 24.60 -5.47 -2.87
C ARG A 149 25.50 -6.67 -3.14
N SER A 150 24.94 -7.89 -3.23
CA SER A 150 25.70 -9.09 -3.62
C SER A 150 25.70 -9.35 -5.13
N GLY A 151 25.14 -8.44 -5.93
CA GLY A 151 25.09 -8.56 -7.39
C GLY A 151 23.95 -9.44 -7.91
N VAL A 152 22.96 -9.77 -7.08
CA VAL A 152 21.80 -10.59 -7.46
C VAL A 152 20.50 -9.84 -7.21
N ILE A 153 19.77 -9.54 -8.27
CA ILE A 153 18.45 -8.91 -8.21
C ILE A 153 17.43 -9.97 -7.81
N ASN A 154 16.91 -9.89 -6.58
CA ASN A 154 15.97 -10.87 -6.05
C ASN A 154 14.51 -10.57 -6.44
N ILE A 155 14.16 -10.94 -7.68
CA ILE A 155 12.79 -10.80 -8.20
C ILE A 155 11.84 -11.89 -7.65
N ALA A 156 12.38 -12.99 -7.09
CA ALA A 156 11.60 -14.12 -6.56
C ALA A 156 11.07 -13.90 -5.12
N ILE A 157 11.07 -12.66 -4.62
CA ILE A 157 10.84 -12.37 -3.21
C ILE A 157 9.41 -12.66 -2.73
N GLU A 158 8.42 -12.47 -3.60
CA GLU A 158 7.02 -12.81 -3.32
C GLU A 158 6.86 -14.32 -3.10
N GLY A 159 7.50 -15.13 -3.95
CA GLY A 159 7.56 -16.58 -3.81
C GLY A 159 8.28 -16.99 -2.53
N GLN A 160 9.37 -16.32 -2.13
CA GLN A 160 10.07 -16.61 -0.88
C GLN A 160 9.17 -16.37 0.35
N LEU A 161 8.45 -15.24 0.38
CA LEU A 161 7.51 -14.92 1.45
C LEU A 161 6.34 -15.91 1.49
N LEU A 162 5.78 -16.25 0.32
CA LEU A 162 4.67 -17.20 0.21
C LEU A 162 5.07 -18.62 0.62
N ALA A 163 6.24 -19.09 0.19
CA ALA A 163 6.79 -20.40 0.58
C ALA A 163 7.04 -20.46 2.09
N GLY A 164 7.60 -19.40 2.68
CA GLY A 164 7.79 -19.27 4.12
C GLY A 164 6.48 -19.33 4.90
N ALA A 165 5.49 -18.53 4.49
CA ALA A 165 4.17 -18.50 5.13
C ALA A 165 3.45 -19.86 5.04
N PHE A 166 3.48 -20.49 3.86
CA PHE A 166 2.87 -21.80 3.63
C PHE A 166 3.52 -22.88 4.51
N MET A 167 4.86 -22.96 4.51
CA MET A 167 5.57 -23.96 5.29
C MET A 167 5.40 -23.75 6.80
N SER A 168 5.40 -22.49 7.25
CA SER A 168 5.11 -22.14 8.64
C SER A 168 3.75 -22.67 9.10
N GLY A 169 2.70 -22.40 8.31
CA GLY A 169 1.34 -22.84 8.61
C GLY A 169 1.23 -24.37 8.63
N VAL A 170 1.82 -25.06 7.65
CA VAL A 170 1.80 -26.53 7.58
C VAL A 170 2.54 -27.15 8.77
N ILE A 171 3.77 -26.72 9.06
CA ILE A 171 4.55 -27.30 10.15
C ILE A 171 3.95 -26.96 11.51
N ALA A 172 3.45 -25.74 11.72
CA ALA A 172 2.72 -25.41 12.93
C ALA A 172 1.47 -26.30 13.11
N SER A 173 0.77 -26.65 12.02
CA SER A 173 -0.40 -27.54 12.07
C SER A 173 -0.01 -28.99 12.38
N LEU A 174 1.03 -29.52 11.74
CA LEU A 174 1.45 -30.91 11.95
C LEU A 174 2.08 -31.12 13.33
N THR A 175 2.87 -30.16 13.80
CA THR A 175 3.59 -30.25 15.09
C THR A 175 2.78 -29.71 16.26
N GLN A 176 1.67 -29.02 16.00
CA GLN A 176 0.90 -28.25 16.98
C GLN A 176 1.78 -27.25 17.77
N ASN A 177 2.88 -26.80 17.15
CA ASN A 177 3.86 -25.90 17.74
C ASN A 177 4.14 -24.71 16.81
N LYS A 178 3.62 -23.54 17.22
CA LYS A 178 3.76 -22.27 16.50
C LYS A 178 5.22 -21.84 16.32
N ILE A 179 6.08 -22.14 17.30
CA ILE A 179 7.50 -21.78 17.27
C ILE A 179 8.23 -22.62 16.21
N ALA A 180 7.91 -23.91 16.09
CA ALA A 180 8.47 -24.76 15.05
C ALA A 180 8.10 -24.25 13.64
N GLY A 181 6.83 -23.83 13.45
CA GLY A 181 6.38 -23.16 12.23
C GLY A 181 7.15 -21.87 11.93
N LEU A 182 7.36 -21.03 12.95
CA LEU A 182 8.14 -19.80 12.81
C LEU A 182 9.60 -20.08 12.39
N LEU A 183 10.24 -21.07 13.00
CA LEU A 183 11.65 -21.40 12.74
C LEU A 183 11.87 -22.05 11.38
N ILE A 184 10.88 -22.79 10.84
CA ILE A 184 11.03 -23.42 9.53
C ILE A 184 10.83 -22.43 8.37
N ALA A 185 10.09 -21.35 8.58
CA ALA A 185 9.72 -20.40 7.53
C ALA A 185 10.93 -19.81 6.77
N PRO A 186 12.01 -19.37 7.44
CA PRO A 186 13.20 -18.85 6.75
C PRO A 186 13.88 -19.88 5.85
N PHE A 187 13.85 -21.18 6.22
CA PHE A 187 14.47 -22.23 5.40
C PHE A 187 13.69 -22.48 4.11
N ALA A 188 12.37 -22.37 4.13
CA ALA A 188 11.56 -22.45 2.92
C ALA A 188 11.85 -21.27 1.97
N GLY A 189 11.95 -20.04 2.49
CA GLY A 189 12.37 -18.88 1.71
C GLY A 189 13.80 -19.03 1.17
N MET A 190 14.71 -19.53 2.00
CA MET A 190 16.10 -19.79 1.63
C MET A 190 16.23 -20.83 0.53
N ALA A 191 15.37 -21.86 0.50
CA ALA A 191 15.36 -22.84 -0.58
C ALA A 191 15.03 -22.19 -1.94
N ILE A 192 14.05 -21.29 -1.98
CA ILE A 192 13.71 -20.54 -3.20
C ILE A 192 14.82 -19.55 -3.58
N ALA A 193 15.41 -18.86 -2.60
CA ALA A 193 16.56 -17.98 -2.81
C ALA A 193 17.78 -18.73 -3.34
N TRP A 194 18.02 -19.95 -2.83
CA TRP A 194 19.09 -20.82 -3.27
C TRP A 194 18.90 -21.25 -4.72
N LEU A 195 17.68 -21.63 -5.12
CA LEU A 195 17.36 -21.90 -6.53
C LEU A 195 17.64 -20.69 -7.41
N LEU A 196 17.17 -19.50 -7.02
CA LEU A 196 17.43 -18.26 -7.75
C LEU A 196 18.95 -18.03 -7.92
N ALA A 197 19.71 -18.14 -6.83
CA ALA A 197 21.15 -17.91 -6.83
C ALA A 197 21.90 -18.94 -7.68
N VAL A 198 21.55 -20.23 -7.61
CA VAL A 198 22.18 -21.28 -8.40
C VAL A 198 21.95 -21.05 -9.90
N PHE A 199 20.71 -20.79 -10.32
CA PHE A 199 20.40 -20.55 -11.72
C PHE A 199 20.96 -19.22 -12.25
N ALA A 200 20.97 -18.18 -11.43
CA ALA A 200 21.55 -16.89 -11.81
C ALA A 200 23.08 -16.93 -11.89
N ILE A 201 23.76 -17.50 -10.90
CA ILE A 201 25.22 -17.45 -10.77
C ILE A 201 25.90 -18.57 -11.57
N LYS A 202 25.44 -19.81 -11.41
CA LYS A 202 26.10 -20.98 -12.04
C LYS A 202 25.68 -21.15 -13.49
N TYR A 203 24.41 -20.93 -13.80
CA TYR A 203 23.86 -21.16 -15.13
C TYR A 203 23.67 -19.88 -15.96
N GLY A 204 23.96 -18.70 -15.39
CA GLY A 204 23.93 -17.43 -16.11
C GLY A 204 22.56 -17.03 -16.65
N ILE A 205 21.47 -17.53 -16.03
CA ILE A 205 20.10 -17.22 -16.44
C ILE A 205 19.74 -15.80 -16.00
N ASP A 206 19.01 -15.08 -16.86
CA ASP A 206 18.45 -13.77 -16.53
C ASP A 206 17.59 -13.83 -15.25
N GLN A 207 17.97 -13.00 -14.27
CA GLN A 207 17.39 -12.99 -12.93
C GLN A 207 15.93 -12.53 -12.92
N VAL A 208 15.52 -11.70 -13.88
CA VAL A 208 14.14 -11.20 -14.00
C VAL A 208 13.23 -12.29 -14.51
N VAL A 209 13.63 -12.98 -15.59
CA VAL A 209 12.86 -14.10 -16.16
C VAL A 209 12.76 -15.24 -15.16
N LEU A 210 13.89 -15.60 -14.54
CA LEU A 210 13.95 -16.66 -13.53
C LEU A 210 13.11 -16.31 -12.30
N GLY A 211 13.17 -15.07 -11.81
CA GLY A 211 12.39 -14.64 -10.66
C GLY A 211 10.89 -14.71 -10.90
N PHE A 212 10.42 -14.31 -12.08
CA PHE A 212 9.02 -14.48 -12.47
C PHE A 212 8.60 -15.96 -12.48
N VAL A 213 9.42 -16.83 -13.09
CA VAL A 213 9.15 -18.28 -13.13
C VAL A 213 9.09 -18.88 -11.73
N LEU A 214 10.01 -18.52 -10.84
CA LEU A 214 10.02 -19.00 -9.45
C LEU A 214 8.80 -18.53 -8.67
N ASN A 215 8.37 -17.27 -8.82
CA ASN A 215 7.14 -16.78 -8.19
C ASN A 215 5.91 -17.57 -8.66
N VAL A 216 5.77 -17.74 -9.98
CA VAL A 216 4.65 -18.50 -10.57
C VAL A 216 4.67 -19.96 -10.11
N LEU A 217 5.85 -20.59 -10.04
CA LEU A 217 6.03 -21.95 -9.53
C LEU A 217 5.55 -22.06 -8.08
N VAL A 218 5.98 -21.15 -7.19
CA VAL A 218 5.59 -21.18 -5.78
C VAL A 218 4.09 -20.92 -5.63
N ILE A 219 3.53 -19.95 -6.36
CA ILE A 219 2.08 -19.69 -6.36
C ILE A 219 1.31 -20.93 -6.81
N GLY A 220 1.75 -21.59 -7.89
CA GLY A 220 1.13 -22.81 -8.40
C GLY A 220 1.19 -23.97 -7.40
N LEU A 221 2.39 -24.23 -6.85
CA LEU A 221 2.64 -25.32 -5.92
C LEU A 221 1.87 -25.15 -4.61
N THR A 222 1.93 -23.95 -4.01
CA THR A 222 1.21 -23.67 -2.75
C THR A 222 -0.30 -23.74 -2.95
N ASN A 223 -0.84 -23.23 -4.07
CA ASN A 223 -2.27 -23.38 -4.37
C ASN A 223 -2.68 -24.83 -4.60
N PHE A 224 -1.86 -25.62 -5.30
CA PHE A 224 -2.13 -27.04 -5.52
C PHE A 224 -2.19 -27.80 -4.19
N LEU A 225 -1.16 -27.65 -3.36
CA LEU A 225 -1.09 -28.28 -2.05
C LEU A 225 -2.20 -27.78 -1.12
N TYR A 226 -2.53 -26.49 -1.16
CA TYR A 226 -3.64 -25.93 -0.40
C TYR A 226 -4.96 -26.64 -0.75
N LYS A 227 -5.28 -26.75 -2.04
CA LYS A 227 -6.51 -27.39 -2.51
C LYS A 227 -6.55 -28.90 -2.25
N LYS A 228 -5.41 -29.59 -2.31
CA LYS A 228 -5.33 -31.04 -2.15
C LYS A 228 -5.20 -31.49 -0.70
N LEU A 229 -4.54 -30.72 0.15
CA LEU A 229 -4.23 -31.09 1.54
C LEU A 229 -4.97 -30.21 2.54
N LEU A 230 -4.83 -28.88 2.45
CA LEU A 230 -5.29 -27.96 3.50
C LEU A 230 -6.82 -27.79 3.49
N ILE A 231 -7.49 -27.89 2.34
CA ILE A 231 -8.96 -27.85 2.26
C ILE A 231 -9.57 -29.17 2.75
N PRO A 232 -9.20 -30.36 2.21
CA PRO A 232 -9.87 -31.61 2.59
C PRO A 232 -9.52 -32.07 4.00
N TYR A 233 -8.31 -31.77 4.49
CA TYR A 233 -7.79 -32.21 5.78
C TYR A 233 -7.45 -31.03 6.70
N GLN A 234 -8.39 -30.07 6.80
CA GLN A 234 -8.18 -28.82 7.52
C GLN A 234 -7.73 -29.01 8.97
N ALA A 235 -8.30 -29.99 9.68
CA ALA A 235 -7.98 -30.26 11.09
C ALA A 235 -6.52 -30.67 11.31
N THR A 236 -5.87 -31.27 10.31
CA THR A 236 -4.49 -31.78 10.40
C THR A 236 -3.49 -30.83 9.75
N TRP A 237 -3.83 -30.26 8.59
CA TRP A 237 -2.88 -29.51 7.75
C TRP A 237 -3.05 -27.99 7.82
N ASN A 238 -4.13 -27.50 8.44
CA ASN A 238 -4.47 -26.07 8.48
C ASN A 238 -5.07 -25.68 9.85
N SER A 239 -4.37 -26.06 10.92
CA SER A 239 -4.79 -25.89 12.32
C SER A 239 -3.67 -25.37 13.24
N GLY A 240 -2.58 -24.83 12.68
CA GLY A 240 -1.38 -24.44 13.43
C GLY A 240 -1.52 -23.27 14.42
N GLY A 241 -2.69 -22.64 14.49
CA GLY A 241 -2.99 -21.51 15.38
C GLY A 241 -2.15 -20.26 15.08
N THR A 242 -2.42 -19.18 15.82
CA THR A 242 -1.72 -17.88 15.68
C THR A 242 -1.06 -17.48 16.99
N PHE A 243 -0.02 -16.65 16.92
CA PHE A 243 0.56 -16.05 18.12
C PHE A 243 -0.43 -15.06 18.73
N ALA A 244 -0.51 -15.05 20.07
CA ALA A 244 -1.27 -14.02 20.76
C ALA A 244 -0.58 -12.66 20.55
N PRO A 245 -1.33 -11.57 20.32
CA PRO A 245 -0.77 -10.25 20.25
C PRO A 245 0.00 -9.93 21.54
N ILE A 246 1.23 -9.42 21.39
CA ILE A 246 1.99 -8.90 22.52
C ILE A 246 1.53 -7.47 22.75
N GLU A 247 0.93 -7.20 23.90
CA GLU A 247 0.50 -5.85 24.27
C GLU A 247 1.72 -4.99 24.61
N ILE A 248 2.08 -4.09 23.68
CA ILE A 248 3.15 -3.13 23.93
C ILE A 248 2.59 -2.00 24.81
N PRO A 249 3.20 -1.69 25.97
CA PRO A 249 2.74 -0.61 26.84
C PRO A 249 2.58 0.70 26.06
N ILE A 250 1.53 1.46 26.38
CA ILE A 250 1.15 2.74 25.72
C ILE A 250 0.57 2.53 24.30
N LEU A 251 1.22 1.74 23.45
CA LEU A 251 0.76 1.46 22.09
C LEU A 251 -0.51 0.60 22.05
N SER A 252 -0.68 -0.35 22.98
CA SER A 252 -1.90 -1.15 23.11
C SER A 252 -3.13 -0.34 23.53
N LYS A 253 -2.93 0.89 24.03
CA LYS A 253 -3.99 1.81 24.45
C LYS A 253 -4.41 2.77 23.35
N ILE A 254 -3.72 2.77 22.19
CA ILE A 254 -4.11 3.61 21.07
C ILE A 254 -5.33 2.95 20.42
N PRO A 255 -6.46 3.67 20.29
CA PRO A 255 -7.65 3.17 19.63
C PRO A 255 -7.44 3.21 18.12
N VAL A 256 -6.74 2.20 17.59
CA VAL A 256 -6.51 1.96 16.16
C VAL A 256 -6.86 0.53 15.78
#